data_AF-E8KF97-F1
#
_entry.id   AF-E8KF97-F1
#
_cell.length_a   1.000
_cell.length_b   1.000
_cell.length_c   1.000
_cell.angle_alpha   90.00
_cell.angle_beta   90.00
_cell.angle_gamma   90.00
#
_symmetry.space_group_name_H-M   'P 1'
#
loop_
_entity.id
_entity.type
_entity.pdbx_description
1 polymer ?
#
loop_
_entity_poly.entity_id
_entity_poly.type
_entity_poly.pdbx_seq_one_letter_code
_entity_poly.pdbx_strand_id
1 'polypeptide(L)' 'MQKLLFIFNSAPYGNESLFSGLRLALQIQEQHKAQIKLFLMSDSVTAGLKKQNPAEGYNLQ' A
#
# COMPACT_ATOMS: atom_id res chain seq x y z
N MET A 1 4.56 -21.34 7.03
CA MET A 1 3.95 -20.21 6.30
C MET A 1 4.39 -18.92 6.98
N GLN A 2 5.14 -18.06 6.30
CA GLN A 2 5.69 -16.85 6.91
C GLN A 2 4.59 -15.79 7.09
N LYS A 3 4.61 -15.09 8.23
CA LYS A 3 3.67 -14.01 8.55
C LYS A 3 4.41 -12.68 8.52
N LEU A 4 3.96 -11.75 7.69
CA LEU A 4 4.59 -10.45 7.49
C LEU A 4 3.59 -9.33 7.77
N LEU A 5 4.05 -8.29 8.47
CA LEU A 5 3.31 -7.06 8.72
C LEU A 5 3.94 -5.92 7.93
N PHE A 6 3.13 -5.30 7.07
CA PHE A 6 3.49 -4.06 6.39
C PHE A 6 2.85 -2.89 7.13
N ILE A 7 3.65 -1.90 7.47
CA ILE A 7 3.20 -0.66 8.10
C ILE A 7 3.39 0.47 7.11
N PHE A 8 2.31 1.18 6.82
CA PHE A 8 2.33 2.38 5.99
C PHE A 8 2.00 3.61 6.84
N ASN A 9 2.72 4.70 6.61
CA ASN A 9 2.57 5.98 7.31
C ASN A 9 2.41 7.18 6.37
N SER A 10 2.91 7.08 5.14
CA SER A 10 2.84 8.16 4.13
C SER A 10 1.49 8.24 3.42
N ALA A 11 1.08 9.46 3.08
CA ALA A 11 -0.15 9.73 2.34
C ALA A 11 -0.20 8.98 0.99
N PRO A 12 -1.40 8.56 0.53
CA PRO A 12 -1.57 8.09 -0.83
C PRO A 12 -1.31 9.23 -1.83
N TYR A 13 -0.79 8.88 -3.01
CA TYR A 13 -0.55 9.78 -4.15
C TYR A 13 0.47 10.93 -3.95
N GLY A 14 0.85 11.28 -2.73
CA GLY A 14 1.86 12.32 -2.46
C GLY A 14 3.30 11.89 -2.78
N ASN A 15 3.59 10.58 -2.76
CA ASN A 15 4.83 9.99 -3.22
C ASN A 15 4.63 8.51 -3.60
N GLU A 16 5.71 7.83 -4.01
CA GLU A 16 5.67 6.44 -4.46
C GLU A 16 5.72 5.40 -3.33
N SER A 17 5.93 5.80 -2.06
CA SER A 17 6.20 4.87 -0.97
C SER A 17 5.03 3.93 -0.69
N LEU A 18 3.81 4.47 -0.58
CA LEU A 18 2.61 3.65 -0.34
C LEU A 18 2.34 2.71 -1.51
N PHE A 19 2.40 3.23 -2.74
CA PHE A 19 2.16 2.44 -3.96
C PHE A 19 3.18 1.30 -4.11
N SER A 20 4.47 1.62 -4.00
CA SER A 20 5.56 0.65 -4.12
C SER A 20 5.48 -0.43 -3.04
N GLY A 21 5.17 -0.03 -1.81
CA GLY A 21 5.05 -0.97 -0.71
C GLY A 21 3.84 -1.90 -0.82
N LEU A 22 2.69 -1.41 -1.31
CA LEU A 22 1.54 -2.27 -1.62
C LEU A 22 1.86 -3.27 -2.73
N ARG A 23 2.53 -2.82 -3.81
CA ARG A 23 2.97 -3.70 -4.90
C ARG A 23 3.93 -4.78 -4.42
N LEU A 24 4.88 -4.42 -3.54
CA LEU A 24 5.80 -5.38 -2.94
C LEU A 24 5.07 -6.41 -2.07
N ALA A 25 4.12 -5.97 -1.24
CA ALA A 25 3.33 -6.86 -0.39
C ALA A 25 2.54 -7.88 -1.21
N LEU A 26 1.93 -7.44 -2.32
CA LEU A 26 1.26 -8.30 -3.30
C LEU A 26 2.24 -9.32 -3.93
N GLN A 27 3.38 -8.85 -4.44
CA GLN A 27 4.37 -9.73 -5.07
C GLN A 27 4.84 -10.84 -4.13
N ILE A 28 5.10 -10.51 -2.85
CA ILE A 28 5.53 -11.47 -1.84
C ILE A 28 4.39 -12.46 -1.52
N GLN A 29 3.14 -11.99 -1.43
CA GLN A 29 1.99 -12.86 -1.22
C GLN A 29 1.87 -13.90 -2.34
N GLU A 30 2.01 -13.48 -3.59
CA GLU A 30 1.88 -14.35 -4.77
C GLU A 30 3.04 -15.33 -4.90
N GLN A 31 4.28 -14.85 -4.84
CA GLN A 31 5.47 -15.68 -5.09
C GLN A 31 5.83 -16.60 -3.92
N HIS A 32 5.64 -16.14 -2.69
CA HIS A 32 6.08 -16.86 -1.50
C HIS A 32 4.93 -17.43 -0.65
N LYS A 33 3.67 -17.25 -1.08
CA LYS A 33 2.47 -17.68 -0.34
C LYS A 33 2.49 -17.21 1.12
N ALA A 34 3.08 -16.04 1.37
CA ALA A 34 3.21 -15.46 2.69
C ALA A 34 1.86 -14.93 3.17
N GLN A 35 1.60 -15.02 4.47
CA GLN A 35 0.47 -14.35 5.09
C GLN A 35 0.82 -12.88 5.32
N ILE A 36 0.21 -12.00 4.54
CA ILE A 36 0.40 -10.55 4.64
C ILE A 36 -0.67 -9.94 5.54
N LYS A 37 -0.25 -9.04 6.43
CA LYS A 37 -1.11 -8.10 7.14
C LYS A 37 -0.69 -6.68 6.81
N LEU A 38 -1.66 -5.79 6.61
CA LEU A 38 -1.43 -4.37 6.37
C LEU A 38 -1.91 -3.57 7.58
N PHE A 39 -1.11 -2.59 8.01
CA PHE A 39 -1.48 -1.63 9.04
C PHE A 39 -1.22 -0.21 8.54
N LEU A 40 -2.28 0.57 8.44
CA LEU A 40 -2.23 1.97 8.00
C LEU A 40 -2.23 2.88 9.24
N MET A 41 -1.28 3.81 9.30
CA MET A 41 -1.20 4.85 10.33
C MET A 41 -0.91 6.23 9.69
N SER A 42 -1.07 7.30 10.46
CA SER A 42 -0.84 8.68 9.99
C SER A 42 -1.60 8.97 8.69
N ASP A 43 -0.99 9.64 7.72
CA ASP A 43 -1.68 10.07 6.49
C ASP A 43 -2.09 8.91 5.59
N SER A 44 -1.46 7.74 5.73
CA SER A 44 -1.79 6.55 4.94
C SER A 44 -3.21 6.03 5.19
N VAL A 45 -3.83 6.37 6.33
CA VAL A 45 -5.21 5.93 6.65
C VAL A 45 -6.21 6.43 5.61
N THR A 46 -5.93 7.56 4.98
CA THR A 46 -6.78 8.15 3.93
C THR A 46 -6.83 7.26 2.67
N ALA A 47 -5.84 6.39 2.47
CA ALA A 47 -5.82 5.41 1.38
C ALA A 47 -6.94 4.35 1.49
N GLY A 48 -7.54 4.18 2.67
CA GLY A 48 -8.68 3.28 2.88
C GLY A 48 -10.03 3.87 2.47
N LEU A 49 -10.10 5.14 2.09
CA LEU A 49 -11.35 5.80 1.69
C LEU A 49 -11.85 5.28 0.34
N LYS A 50 -13.17 5.08 0.22
CA LYS A 50 -13.81 4.65 -1.03
C LYS A 50 -13.88 5.81 -2.03
N LYS A 51 -14.00 5.47 -3.32
CA LYS A 51 -14.21 6.43 -4.43
C LYS A 51 -13.09 7.47 -4.57
N GLN A 52 -11.85 7.07 -4.26
CA GLN A 52 -10.68 7.86 -4.65
C GLN A 52 -10.65 7.96 -6.18
N ASN A 53 -10.73 9.19 -6.70
CA ASN A 53 -10.62 9.50 -8.13
C ASN A 53 -9.51 10.54 -8.31
N PRO A 54 -8.25 10.18 -8.06
CA PRO A 54 -7.14 11.10 -8.16
C PRO A 54 -6.98 11.56 -9.62
N ALA A 55 -6.86 12.87 -9.83
CA ALA A 55 -6.68 13.48 -11.16
C ALA A 55 -5.19 13.62 -11.54
N GLU A 56 -4.30 13.70 -10.54
CA GLU A 56 -2.85 13.81 -10.70
C GLU A 56 -2.14 13.00 -9.60
N GLY A 57 -0.98 12.43 -9.92
CA GLY A 57 -0.18 11.63 -9.00
C GLY A 57 0.90 10.80 -9.70
N TYR A 58 2.01 10.52 -9.02
CA TYR A 58 3.16 9.79 -9.57
C TYR A 58 2.83 8.43 -10.21
N ASN A 59 1.69 7.82 -9.83
CA ASN A 59 1.30 6.48 -10.25
C ASN A 59 -0.06 6.44 -10.99
N LEU A 60 -0.50 7.58 -11.52
CA LEU A 60 -1.68 7.67 -12.37
C LEU A 60 -1.22 7.66 -13.82
N GLN A 61 -1.25 6.48 -14.43
CA GLN A 61 -1.10 6.27 -15.87
C GLN A 61 -2.46 6.12 -16.52
#